data_AF-A0A022QDT5-F1
#
_entry.id   AF-A0A022QDT5-F1
#
_cell.length_a   1.000
_cell.length_b   1.000
_cell.length_c   1.000
_cell.angle_alpha   90.00
_cell.angle_beta   90.00
_cell.angle_gamma   90.00
#
_symmetry.space_group_name_H-M   'P 1'
#
loop_
_entity.id
_entity.type
_entity.pdbx_description
1 polymer ?
#
loop_
_entity_poly.entity_id
_entity_poly.type
_entity_poly.pdbx_seq_one_letter_code
_entity_poly.pdbx_strand_id
1 'polypeptide(L)'
;MHLIIYRLIRVLRRTNARNQIEQRALYLNSVLTHRSGSVSMLSLIYSEILKMLRMWDVLNFDVEIFFPDGSHSSPRGYYRKQTSKDSDNSHIMTSQSLLVEILKDLKNAFWPFQLDNSISPFARAAQAAQCFTGSNDSEESALGLASAKAARHRMQRGVWTSVRFGDMRRALSACERLILLETDPKELRDYGVLLYHCGFYEESLQYLKFYQVTKQSGATNDLEEDAVNKLIIRLNLILMEEGWSRQADIKKGTLFKNSEPW
;
A
#
# COMPACT_ATOMS: atom_id res chain seq x y z
N MET A 1 18.85 -33.47 2.08
CA MET A 1 18.67 -32.01 2.29
C MET A 1 17.55 -31.40 1.46
N HIS A 2 17.51 -31.59 0.13
CA HIS A 2 16.47 -31.06 -0.75
C HIS A 2 15.04 -31.35 -0.26
N LEU A 3 14.79 -32.56 0.28
CA LEU A 3 13.48 -32.99 0.79
C LEU A 3 13.02 -32.25 2.08
N ILE A 4 13.96 -31.82 2.92
CA ILE A 4 13.67 -31.13 4.19
C ILE A 4 13.30 -29.68 3.91
N ILE A 5 14.08 -29.02 3.06
CA ILE A 5 13.80 -27.66 2.57
C ILE A 5 12.46 -27.65 1.83
N TYR A 6 12.22 -28.62 0.95
CA TYR A 6 10.93 -28.74 0.25
C TYR A 6 9.76 -29.01 1.19
N ARG A 7 9.94 -29.79 2.26
CA ARG A 7 8.92 -30.00 3.29
C ARG A 7 8.65 -28.73 4.11
N LEU A 8 9.69 -28.01 4.53
CA LEU A 8 9.55 -26.74 5.26
C LEU A 8 8.81 -25.68 4.42
N ILE A 9 9.13 -25.59 3.13
CA ILE A 9 8.47 -24.67 2.19
C ILE A 9 7.01 -25.05 1.93
N ARG A 10 6.65 -26.33 1.99
CA ARG A 10 5.26 -26.76 1.74
C ARG A 10 4.33 -26.58 2.94
N VAL A 11 4.86 -26.21 4.12
CA VAL A 11 4.05 -25.98 5.33
C VAL A 11 3.26 -24.67 5.24
N LEU A 12 3.84 -23.63 4.62
CA LEU A 12 3.20 -22.32 4.52
C LEU A 12 2.45 -22.19 3.19
N ARG A 13 1.20 -21.73 3.26
CA ARG A 13 0.31 -21.56 2.10
C ARG A 13 0.16 -20.08 1.73
N ARG A 14 -0.01 -19.80 0.44
CA ARG A 14 -0.39 -18.46 -0.02
C ARG A 14 -1.88 -18.26 0.21
N THR A 15 -2.29 -17.11 0.74
CA THR A 15 -3.72 -16.73 0.80
C THR A 15 -4.28 -16.54 -0.61
N ASN A 16 -5.45 -17.10 -0.88
CA ASN A 16 -6.10 -17.00 -2.19
C ASN A 16 -6.39 -15.54 -2.54
N ALA A 17 -5.91 -15.09 -3.71
CA ALA A 17 -6.03 -13.72 -4.22
C ALA A 17 -7.46 -13.30 -4.64
N ARG A 18 -8.49 -14.10 -4.33
CA ARG A 18 -9.81 -13.96 -4.96
C ARG A 18 -10.68 -12.87 -4.34
N ASN A 19 -10.34 -12.40 -3.13
CA ASN A 19 -10.95 -11.26 -2.47
C ASN A 19 -9.88 -10.63 -1.56
N GLN A 20 -9.93 -9.30 -1.38
CA GLN A 20 -9.09 -8.44 -0.52
C GLN A 20 -8.03 -9.19 0.30
N ILE A 21 -6.75 -8.81 0.13
CA ILE A 21 -5.64 -9.35 0.95
C ILE A 21 -6.09 -9.36 2.41
N GLU A 22 -6.28 -10.56 2.95
CA GLU A 22 -6.71 -10.71 4.33
C GLU A 22 -5.63 -10.03 5.18
N GLN A 23 -5.98 -9.00 5.95
CA GLN A 23 -5.00 -8.20 6.69
C GLN A 23 -4.10 -9.06 7.59
N ARG A 24 -4.60 -10.21 8.04
CA ARG A 24 -3.87 -11.23 8.79
C ARG A 24 -2.69 -11.82 8.00
N ALA A 25 -2.79 -11.90 6.69
CA ALA A 25 -1.75 -12.41 5.81
C ALA A 25 -0.51 -11.50 5.72
N LEU A 26 -0.61 -10.27 6.26
CA LEU A 26 0.46 -9.27 6.26
C LEU A 26 1.25 -9.21 7.58
N TYR A 27 0.75 -9.84 8.64
CA TYR A 27 1.41 -9.83 9.94
C TYR A 27 2.15 -11.12 10.20
N LEU A 28 3.45 -11.03 10.51
CA LEU A 28 4.31 -12.19 10.75
C LEU A 28 3.71 -13.19 11.76
N ASN A 29 3.25 -12.71 12.91
CA ASN A 29 2.65 -13.56 13.94
C ASN A 29 1.41 -14.31 13.45
N SER A 30 0.57 -13.65 12.65
CA SER A 30 -0.60 -14.27 12.05
C SER A 30 -0.21 -15.29 11.00
N VAL A 31 0.77 -15.00 10.15
CA VAL A 31 1.28 -15.92 9.12
C VAL A 31 1.88 -17.18 9.74
N LEU A 32 2.66 -17.03 10.81
CA LEU A 32 3.27 -18.16 11.52
C LEU A 32 2.21 -19.03 12.23
N THR A 33 1.21 -18.41 12.86
CA THR A 33 0.13 -19.12 13.56
C THR A 33 -0.79 -19.88 12.58
N HIS A 34 -1.22 -19.22 11.51
CA HIS A 34 -2.19 -19.78 10.56
C HIS A 34 -1.54 -20.52 9.39
N ARG A 35 -0.20 -20.50 9.32
CA ARG A 35 0.61 -21.07 8.23
C ARG A 35 0.16 -20.59 6.86
N SER A 36 -0.32 -19.34 6.79
CA SER A 36 -0.90 -18.75 5.58
C SER A 36 -0.56 -17.27 5.51
N GLY A 37 -0.02 -16.79 4.39
CA GLY A 37 0.46 -15.41 4.26
C GLY A 37 0.45 -14.85 2.84
N SER A 38 0.70 -13.54 2.75
CA SER A 38 0.92 -12.86 1.46
C SER A 38 2.22 -13.32 0.83
N VAL A 39 2.38 -13.09 -0.47
CA VAL A 39 3.60 -13.47 -1.19
C VAL A 39 4.82 -12.79 -0.59
N SER A 40 4.70 -11.52 -0.24
CA SER A 40 5.74 -10.70 0.37
C SER A 40 6.16 -11.26 1.72
N MET A 41 5.20 -11.60 2.59
CA MET A 41 5.50 -12.20 3.89
C MET A 41 6.11 -13.59 3.79
N LEU A 42 5.63 -14.41 2.87
CA LEU A 42 6.21 -15.73 2.63
C LEU A 42 7.64 -15.61 2.08
N SER A 43 7.89 -14.68 1.16
CA SER A 43 9.22 -14.42 0.61
C SER A 43 10.19 -13.99 1.72
N LEU A 44 9.74 -13.12 2.64
CA LEU A 44 10.52 -12.72 3.81
C LEU A 44 10.88 -13.93 4.68
N ILE A 45 9.89 -14.74 5.07
CA ILE A 45 10.12 -15.91 5.92
C ILE A 45 11.08 -16.90 5.25
N TYR A 46 10.89 -17.18 3.95
CA TYR A 46 11.80 -18.05 3.22
C TYR A 46 13.21 -17.48 3.14
N SER A 47 13.36 -16.16 3.00
CA SER A 47 14.67 -15.52 2.91
C SER A 47 15.46 -15.71 4.20
N GLU A 48 14.79 -15.54 5.34
CA GLU A 48 15.40 -15.68 6.65
C GLU A 48 15.70 -17.15 6.99
N ILE A 49 14.83 -18.09 6.63
CA ILE A 49 15.11 -19.53 6.80
C ILE A 49 16.35 -19.94 5.99
N LEU A 50 16.48 -19.48 4.74
CA LEU A 50 17.63 -19.80 3.89
C LEU A 50 18.93 -19.18 4.42
N LYS A 51 18.87 -17.93 4.92
CA LYS A 51 20.01 -17.29 5.61
C LYS A 51 20.44 -18.08 6.86
N MET A 52 19.49 -18.50 7.69
CA MET A 52 19.76 -19.29 8.90
C MET A 52 20.40 -20.64 8.56
N LEU A 53 19.87 -21.35 7.57
CA LEU A 53 20.44 -22.63 7.11
C LEU A 53 21.86 -22.47 6.56
N ARG A 54 22.16 -21.34 5.91
CA ARG A 54 23.52 -21.00 5.49
C ARG A 54 24.44 -20.75 6.69
N MET A 55 23.99 -19.98 7.69
CA MET A 55 24.79 -19.72 8.89
C MET A 55 25.11 -20.99 9.70
N TRP A 56 24.24 -22.01 9.61
CA TRP A 56 24.47 -23.31 10.24
C TRP A 56 25.31 -24.28 9.39
N ASP A 57 25.90 -23.81 8.29
CA ASP A 57 26.69 -24.60 7.33
C ASP A 57 25.92 -25.82 6.77
N VAL A 58 24.59 -25.72 6.75
CA VAL A 58 23.70 -26.69 6.12
C VAL A 58 23.58 -26.41 4.62
N LEU A 59 23.77 -25.16 4.21
CA LEU A 59 23.76 -24.73 2.81
C LEU A 59 25.11 -24.11 2.43
N ASN A 60 25.80 -24.74 1.47
CA ASN A 60 27.13 -24.33 1.03
C ASN A 60 27.08 -23.37 -0.18
N PHE A 61 25.91 -22.84 -0.53
CA PHE A 61 25.68 -21.99 -1.70
C PHE A 61 24.68 -20.87 -1.42
N ASP A 62 24.80 -19.77 -2.19
CA ASP A 62 23.85 -18.66 -2.15
C ASP A 62 22.51 -19.08 -2.78
N VAL A 63 21.43 -18.88 -2.04
CA VAL A 63 20.05 -19.07 -2.53
C VAL A 63 19.38 -17.71 -2.62
N GLU A 64 18.95 -17.34 -3.81
CA GLU A 64 18.10 -16.17 -4.05
C GLU A 64 16.65 -16.59 -4.14
N ILE A 65 15.74 -15.72 -3.71
CA ILE A 65 14.30 -15.96 -3.79
C ILE A 65 13.75 -15.23 -5.00
N PHE A 66 13.12 -16.01 -5.87
CA PHE A 66 12.32 -15.50 -6.96
C PHE A 66 10.96 -15.06 -6.42
N PHE A 67 10.60 -13.80 -6.63
CA PHE A 67 9.26 -13.33 -6.35
C PHE A 67 8.34 -13.69 -7.51
N PRO A 68 7.22 -14.39 -7.25
CA PRO A 68 6.35 -14.85 -8.31
C PRO A 68 5.45 -13.73 -8.84
N ASP A 69 5.57 -13.43 -10.14
CA ASP A 69 4.67 -12.49 -10.86
C ASP A 69 3.21 -12.98 -10.97
N GLY A 70 2.98 -14.30 -10.85
CA GLY A 70 1.66 -14.91 -11.03
C GLY A 70 0.80 -14.97 -9.77
N SER A 71 -0.53 -14.91 -9.94
CA SER A 71 -1.56 -15.01 -8.89
C SER A 71 -1.58 -16.30 -8.07
N HIS A 72 -0.91 -17.36 -8.56
CA HIS A 72 -0.91 -18.70 -7.95
C HIS A 72 0.47 -19.26 -7.62
N SER A 73 1.54 -18.55 -7.99
CA SER A 73 2.90 -19.01 -7.75
C SER A 73 3.34 -18.67 -6.32
N SER A 74 4.04 -19.60 -5.67
CA SER A 74 4.69 -19.39 -4.37
C SER A 74 6.15 -18.97 -4.60
N PRO A 75 6.77 -18.23 -3.67
CA PRO A 75 8.18 -17.87 -3.79
C PRO A 75 9.05 -19.13 -3.87
N ARG A 76 10.06 -19.12 -4.74
CA ARG A 76 10.95 -20.27 -4.98
C ARG A 76 12.40 -19.86 -4.79
N GLY A 77 13.16 -20.68 -4.09
CA GLY A 77 14.62 -20.53 -4.00
C GLY A 77 15.29 -21.07 -5.26
N TYR A 78 16.22 -20.31 -5.83
CA TYR A 78 17.07 -20.74 -6.94
C TYR A 78 18.54 -20.81 -6.53
N TYR A 79 19.26 -21.76 -7.12
CA TYR A 79 20.71 -21.88 -6.99
C TYR A 79 21.37 -20.83 -7.90
N ARG A 80 22.24 -19.99 -7.33
CA ARG A 80 23.08 -19.07 -8.10
C ARG A 80 24.17 -19.85 -8.85
N LYS A 81 23.90 -20.31 -10.08
CA LYS A 81 24.95 -20.85 -10.96
C LYS A 81 25.82 -19.68 -11.43
N GLN A 82 27.13 -19.72 -11.16
CA GLN A 82 28.12 -18.71 -11.57
C GLN A 82 28.31 -18.56 -13.11
N THR A 83 27.46 -19.16 -13.94
CA THR A 83 27.60 -19.15 -15.40
C THR A 83 26.24 -19.27 -16.09
N SER A 84 25.47 -18.18 -16.13
CA SER A 84 24.54 -17.92 -17.23
C SER A 84 24.40 -16.42 -17.42
N LYS A 85 24.33 -15.99 -18.68
CA LYS A 85 24.19 -14.61 -19.15
C LYS A 85 22.77 -14.04 -18.87
N ASP A 86 22.17 -14.37 -17.73
CA ASP A 86 20.81 -13.97 -17.36
C ASP A 86 20.82 -13.04 -16.13
N SER A 87 21.77 -12.10 -16.11
CA SER A 87 21.79 -10.98 -15.15
C SER A 87 20.63 -9.97 -15.33
N ASP A 88 19.70 -10.26 -16.25
CA ASP A 88 18.52 -9.44 -16.58
C ASP A 88 17.23 -9.95 -15.91
N ASN A 89 17.32 -10.84 -14.91
CA ASN A 89 16.13 -11.33 -14.23
C ASN A 89 15.59 -10.29 -13.23
N SER A 90 14.65 -9.45 -13.69
CA SER A 90 13.83 -8.48 -12.93
C SER A 90 13.06 -9.03 -11.72
N HIS A 91 13.24 -10.31 -11.40
CA HIS A 91 12.45 -11.08 -10.44
C HIS A 91 13.28 -11.56 -9.23
N ILE A 92 14.57 -11.23 -9.18
CA ILE A 92 15.42 -11.49 -8.01
C ILE A 92 15.05 -10.48 -6.93
N MET A 93 14.51 -10.96 -5.81
CA MET A 93 14.03 -10.09 -4.75
C MET A 93 15.19 -9.60 -3.87
N THR A 94 15.50 -8.30 -3.97
CA THR A 94 16.37 -7.60 -3.00
C THR A 94 15.62 -7.28 -1.71
N SER A 95 16.34 -6.95 -0.63
CA SER A 95 15.71 -6.47 0.62
C SER A 95 14.89 -5.19 0.41
N GLN A 96 15.37 -4.29 -0.46
CA GLN A 96 14.66 -3.06 -0.82
C GLN A 96 13.38 -3.36 -1.60
N SER A 97 13.43 -4.19 -2.65
CA SER A 97 12.24 -4.55 -3.42
C SER A 97 11.21 -5.32 -2.59
N LEU A 98 11.67 -6.16 -1.65
CA LEU A 98 10.79 -6.85 -0.70
C LEU A 98 10.08 -5.86 0.23
N LEU A 99 10.81 -4.89 0.76
CA LEU A 99 10.24 -3.84 1.61
C LEU A 99 9.19 -3.03 0.85
N VAL A 100 9.47 -2.67 -0.40
CA VAL A 100 8.53 -1.97 -1.28
C VAL A 100 7.25 -2.78 -1.49
N GLU A 101 7.35 -4.08 -1.76
CA GLU A 101 6.16 -4.94 -1.93
C GLU A 101 5.36 -5.11 -0.64
N ILE A 102 6.02 -5.25 0.52
CA ILE A 102 5.33 -5.26 1.82
C ILE A 102 4.59 -3.94 2.05
N LEU A 103 5.20 -2.80 1.74
CA LEU A 103 4.58 -1.49 1.91
C LEU A 103 3.39 -1.29 0.96
N LYS A 104 3.49 -1.75 -0.30
CA LYS A 104 2.35 -1.74 -1.23
C LYS A 104 1.21 -2.62 -0.77
N ASP A 105 1.52 -3.83 -0.29
CA ASP A 105 0.55 -4.76 0.29
C ASP A 105 -0.19 -4.11 1.47
N LEU A 106 0.55 -3.45 2.37
CA LEU A 106 -0.01 -2.72 3.50
C LEU A 106 -0.86 -1.53 3.04
N LYS A 107 -0.37 -0.70 2.11
CA LYS A 107 -1.12 0.42 1.52
C LYS A 107 -2.46 -0.06 0.99
N ASN A 108 -2.47 -1.11 0.19
CA ASN A 108 -3.66 -1.64 -0.45
C ASN A 108 -4.64 -2.25 0.57
N ALA A 109 -4.14 -3.03 1.54
CA ALA A 109 -4.98 -3.69 2.54
C ALA A 109 -5.63 -2.71 3.53
N PHE A 110 -4.96 -1.59 3.81
CA PHE A 110 -5.46 -0.55 4.69
C PHE A 110 -6.07 0.64 3.96
N TRP A 111 -6.10 0.65 2.62
CA TRP A 111 -6.73 1.72 1.86
C TRP A 111 -8.22 1.83 2.24
N PRO A 112 -8.73 2.98 2.69
CA PRO A 112 -10.11 3.08 3.22
C PRO A 112 -11.22 2.94 2.17
N PHE A 113 -10.90 3.21 0.91
CA PHE A 113 -11.87 3.24 -0.19
C PHE A 113 -11.76 1.94 -0.99
N GLN A 114 -12.45 0.87 -0.56
CA GLN A 114 -12.23 -0.50 -1.09
C GLN A 114 -13.33 -1.03 -2.03
N LEU A 115 -14.35 -0.21 -2.35
CA LEU A 115 -15.56 -0.70 -3.02
C LEU A 115 -15.34 -1.17 -4.46
N ASP A 116 -14.50 -0.47 -5.22
CA ASP A 116 -14.23 -0.82 -6.61
C ASP A 116 -12.78 -1.29 -6.79
N ASN A 117 -12.57 -2.56 -7.15
CA ASN A 117 -11.21 -3.06 -7.39
C ASN A 117 -10.75 -2.86 -8.83
N SER A 118 -11.60 -2.35 -9.72
CA SER A 118 -11.27 -2.08 -11.11
C SER A 118 -10.51 -0.77 -11.30
N ILE A 119 -10.63 0.16 -10.34
CA ILE A 119 -10.01 1.49 -10.38
C ILE A 119 -8.88 1.59 -9.37
N SER A 120 -7.91 2.47 -9.66
CA SER A 120 -6.78 2.71 -8.79
C SER A 120 -7.19 3.17 -7.37
N PRO A 121 -6.36 2.91 -6.35
CA PRO A 121 -6.59 3.45 -5.00
C PRO A 121 -6.82 4.96 -4.99
N PHE A 122 -6.01 5.70 -5.76
CA PHE A 122 -6.14 7.15 -5.93
C PHE A 122 -7.52 7.56 -6.42
N ALA A 123 -7.96 7.00 -7.56
CA ALA A 123 -9.20 7.40 -8.20
C ALA A 123 -10.41 7.14 -7.29
N ARG A 124 -10.40 6.05 -6.51
CA ARG A 124 -11.43 5.79 -5.48
C ARG A 124 -11.45 6.86 -4.39
N ALA A 125 -10.29 7.25 -3.90
CA ALA A 125 -10.19 8.31 -2.90
C ALA A 125 -10.57 9.68 -3.49
N ALA A 126 -10.26 9.94 -4.75
CA ALA A 126 -10.66 11.14 -5.47
C ALA A 126 -12.19 11.17 -5.71
N GLN A 127 -12.81 10.03 -6.03
CA GLN A 127 -14.27 9.91 -6.15
C GLN A 127 -14.95 10.16 -4.81
N ALA A 128 -14.40 9.62 -3.71
CA ALA A 128 -14.85 9.93 -2.35
C ALA A 128 -14.73 11.43 -2.00
N ALA A 129 -13.76 12.13 -2.59
CA ALA A 129 -13.61 13.58 -2.49
C ALA A 129 -14.51 14.37 -3.47
N GLN A 130 -15.32 13.70 -4.28
CA GLN A 130 -16.11 14.25 -5.40
C GLN A 130 -15.25 14.96 -6.45
N CYS A 131 -13.99 14.53 -6.60
CA CYS A 131 -13.04 15.05 -7.58
C CYS A 131 -12.93 14.15 -8.81
N PHE A 132 -13.62 13.00 -8.85
CA PHE A 132 -13.61 12.04 -9.95
C PHE A 132 -15.03 11.83 -10.50
N THR A 133 -15.20 11.98 -11.81
CA THR A 133 -16.49 11.89 -12.54
C THR A 133 -16.37 10.86 -13.66
N GLY A 134 -16.04 9.61 -13.31
CA GLY A 134 -15.73 8.55 -14.29
C GLY A 134 -16.86 7.58 -14.64
N SER A 135 -17.94 7.49 -13.86
CA SER A 135 -19.08 6.62 -14.18
C SER A 135 -20.40 7.16 -13.60
N ASN A 136 -21.47 7.12 -14.38
CA ASN A 136 -22.82 7.56 -14.02
C ASN A 136 -23.66 6.41 -13.40
N ASP A 137 -23.03 5.46 -12.71
CA ASP A 137 -23.77 4.44 -11.96
C ASP A 137 -24.18 5.01 -10.61
N SER A 138 -25.41 5.51 -10.58
CA SER A 138 -26.02 6.20 -9.42
C SER A 138 -25.99 5.38 -8.13
N GLU A 139 -25.98 4.04 -8.21
CA GLU A 139 -25.99 3.15 -7.05
C GLU A 139 -24.59 2.92 -6.45
N GLU A 140 -23.57 2.73 -7.28
CA GLU A 140 -22.19 2.54 -6.83
C GLU A 140 -21.60 3.84 -6.27
N SER A 141 -21.97 4.97 -6.88
CA SER A 141 -21.67 6.31 -6.36
C SER A 141 -22.26 6.55 -4.95
N ALA A 142 -23.48 6.05 -4.69
CA ALA A 142 -24.11 6.16 -3.37
C ALA A 142 -23.40 5.30 -2.30
N LEU A 143 -22.96 4.09 -2.66
CA LEU A 143 -22.25 3.18 -1.76
C LEU A 143 -20.82 3.69 -1.47
N GLY A 144 -20.12 4.20 -2.49
CA GLY A 144 -18.85 4.91 -2.39
C GLY A 144 -18.94 6.13 -1.48
N LEU A 145 -19.94 6.98 -1.69
CA LEU A 145 -20.20 8.16 -0.87
C LEU A 145 -20.55 7.79 0.58
N ALA A 146 -21.35 6.74 0.79
CA ALA A 146 -21.67 6.24 2.12
C ALA A 146 -20.42 5.72 2.85
N SER A 147 -19.53 5.01 2.15
CA SER A 147 -18.26 4.54 2.71
C SER A 147 -17.32 5.67 3.08
N ALA A 148 -17.21 6.69 2.23
CA ALA A 148 -16.41 7.89 2.46
C ALA A 148 -16.97 8.70 3.64
N LYS A 149 -18.30 8.86 3.70
CA LYS A 149 -19.00 9.54 4.80
C LYS A 149 -18.84 8.77 6.11
N ALA A 150 -18.90 7.44 6.06
CA ALA A 150 -18.68 6.58 7.23
C ALA A 150 -17.21 6.61 7.69
N ALA A 151 -16.24 6.57 6.77
CA ALA A 151 -14.83 6.75 7.08
C ALA A 151 -14.57 8.13 7.73
N ARG A 152 -15.09 9.21 7.12
CA ARG A 152 -14.99 10.57 7.66
C ARG A 152 -15.64 10.69 9.04
N HIS A 153 -16.84 10.15 9.22
CA HIS A 153 -17.54 10.16 10.51
C HIS A 153 -16.77 9.39 11.58
N ARG A 154 -16.14 8.26 11.23
CA ARG A 154 -15.27 7.50 12.15
C ARG A 154 -14.03 8.31 12.54
N MET A 155 -13.36 8.94 11.56
CA MET A 155 -12.20 9.82 11.82
C MET A 155 -12.56 10.99 12.74
N GLN A 156 -13.71 11.63 12.53
CA GLN A 156 -14.21 12.71 13.39
C GLN A 156 -14.46 12.27 14.83
N ARG A 157 -14.78 10.99 15.06
CA ARG A 157 -14.96 10.40 16.40
C ARG A 157 -13.68 9.80 16.97
N GLY A 158 -12.54 9.95 16.31
CA GLY A 158 -11.28 9.34 16.75
C GLY A 158 -11.21 7.83 16.52
N VAL A 159 -12.11 7.26 15.70
CA VAL A 159 -12.10 5.85 15.31
C VAL A 159 -11.37 5.74 13.97
N TRP A 160 -10.07 5.48 14.05
CA TRP A 160 -9.19 5.48 12.88
C TRP A 160 -9.04 4.12 12.21
N THR A 161 -9.43 3.05 12.92
CA THR A 161 -9.13 1.67 12.55
C THR A 161 -10.40 0.85 12.36
N SER A 162 -10.61 0.25 11.19
CA SER A 162 -11.52 -0.88 11.05
C SER A 162 -11.01 -1.86 10.03
N VAL A 163 -10.82 -3.11 10.46
CA VAL A 163 -10.33 -4.22 9.62
C VAL A 163 -11.15 -4.41 8.33
N ARG A 164 -12.42 -3.98 8.31
CA ARG A 164 -13.31 -4.13 7.15
C ARG A 164 -13.45 -2.88 6.27
N PHE A 165 -12.98 -1.72 6.71
CA PHE A 165 -13.19 -0.44 6.01
C PHE A 165 -11.87 0.33 5.80
N GLY A 166 -10.73 -0.36 5.93
CA GLY A 166 -9.39 0.22 5.89
C GLY A 166 -9.01 1.03 7.15
N ASP A 167 -7.76 1.47 7.16
CA ASP A 167 -7.13 2.25 8.23
C ASP A 167 -6.29 3.36 7.61
N MET A 168 -6.79 4.58 7.71
CA MET A 168 -6.17 5.73 7.03
C MET A 168 -4.79 6.06 7.61
N ARG A 169 -4.54 5.80 8.90
CA ARG A 169 -3.22 6.05 9.52
C ARG A 169 -2.17 5.08 8.98
N ARG A 170 -2.54 3.80 8.87
CA ARG A 170 -1.67 2.77 8.31
C ARG A 170 -1.42 2.98 6.82
N ALA A 171 -2.44 3.37 6.07
CA ALA A 171 -2.30 3.72 4.65
C ALA A 171 -1.36 4.93 4.47
N LEU A 172 -1.54 6.01 5.24
CA LEU A 172 -0.63 7.18 5.23
C LEU A 172 0.81 6.78 5.56
N SER A 173 1.00 6.03 6.65
CA SER A 173 2.33 5.54 7.09
C SER A 173 3.03 4.67 6.04
N ALA A 174 2.27 3.89 5.26
CA ALA A 174 2.80 3.10 4.16
C ALA A 174 3.19 3.99 2.98
N CYS A 175 2.34 4.94 2.58
CA CYS A 175 2.63 5.91 1.53
C CYS A 175 3.86 6.76 1.86
N GLU A 176 4.01 7.27 3.08
CA GLU A 176 5.19 8.06 3.51
C GLU A 176 6.48 7.27 3.30
N ARG A 177 6.50 6.01 3.71
CA ARG A 177 7.66 5.13 3.54
C ARG A 177 7.93 4.82 2.06
N LEU A 178 6.89 4.67 1.24
CA LEU A 178 7.04 4.48 -0.21
C LEU A 178 7.61 5.74 -0.89
N ILE A 179 7.19 6.94 -0.47
CA ILE A 179 7.73 8.21 -0.94
C ILE A 179 9.22 8.32 -0.59
N LEU A 180 9.61 7.97 0.65
CA LEU A 180 11.01 7.99 1.08
C LEU A 180 11.91 7.01 0.33
N LEU A 181 11.33 5.92 -0.20
CA LEU A 181 12.04 4.94 -1.02
C LEU A 181 12.13 5.37 -2.50
N GLU A 182 11.56 6.52 -2.87
CA GLU A 182 11.58 7.13 -4.19
C GLU A 182 11.15 6.18 -5.32
N THR A 183 10.17 5.30 -5.05
CA THR A 183 9.82 4.22 -5.98
C THR A 183 8.94 4.65 -7.15
N ASP A 184 7.90 5.42 -6.89
CA ASP A 184 6.92 5.86 -7.90
C ASP A 184 6.40 7.25 -7.52
N PRO A 185 6.44 8.25 -8.42
CA PRO A 185 5.85 9.55 -8.15
C PRO A 185 4.37 9.48 -7.80
N LYS A 186 3.63 8.45 -8.23
CA LYS A 186 2.20 8.26 -7.89
C LYS A 186 1.95 8.14 -6.38
N GLU A 187 2.94 7.76 -5.60
CA GLU A 187 2.80 7.70 -4.14
C GLU A 187 2.56 9.09 -3.53
N LEU A 188 3.03 10.16 -4.18
CA LEU A 188 2.80 11.54 -3.77
C LEU A 188 1.33 11.95 -3.89
N ARG A 189 0.68 11.60 -5.00
CA ARG A 189 -0.76 11.88 -5.18
C ARG A 189 -1.63 11.02 -4.26
N ASP A 190 -1.25 9.77 -4.04
CA ASP A 190 -1.93 8.84 -3.14
C ASP A 190 -1.86 9.36 -1.70
N TYR A 191 -0.68 9.84 -1.28
CA TYR A 191 -0.50 10.48 0.02
C TYR A 191 -1.30 11.78 0.13
N GLY A 192 -1.23 12.64 -0.89
CA GLY A 192 -1.95 13.92 -0.93
C GLY A 192 -3.47 13.75 -0.77
N VAL A 193 -4.08 12.77 -1.44
CA VAL A 193 -5.53 12.53 -1.30
C VAL A 193 -5.91 11.97 0.08
N LEU A 194 -5.07 11.15 0.71
CA LEU A 194 -5.30 10.69 2.08
C LEU A 194 -5.22 11.85 3.09
N LEU A 195 -4.24 12.75 2.92
CA LEU A 195 -4.13 13.96 3.75
C LEU A 195 -5.37 14.86 3.63
N TYR A 196 -5.91 15.00 2.41
CA TYR A 196 -7.16 15.73 2.17
C TYR A 196 -8.30 15.14 3.01
N HIS A 197 -8.47 13.82 3.03
CA HIS A 197 -9.50 13.15 3.83
C HIS A 197 -9.26 13.26 5.34
N CYS A 198 -8.01 13.42 5.78
CA CYS A 198 -7.65 13.74 7.16
C CYS A 198 -7.94 15.19 7.56
N GLY A 199 -8.16 16.07 6.58
CA GLY A 199 -8.32 17.51 6.81
C GLY A 199 -6.99 18.28 6.92
N PHE A 200 -5.89 17.67 6.51
CA PHE A 200 -4.58 18.32 6.37
C PHE A 200 -4.46 18.95 4.98
N TYR A 201 -5.20 20.04 4.78
CA TYR A 201 -5.39 20.65 3.47
C TYR A 201 -4.12 21.32 2.92
N GLU A 202 -3.34 21.97 3.78
CA GLU A 202 -2.09 22.62 3.39
C GLU A 202 -1.04 21.61 2.93
N GLU A 203 -0.82 20.56 3.72
CA GLU A 203 0.10 19.47 3.38
C GLU A 203 -0.38 18.74 2.13
N SER A 204 -1.68 18.43 2.05
CA SER A 204 -2.27 17.80 0.87
C SER A 204 -1.95 18.59 -0.40
N LEU A 205 -2.11 19.92 -0.37
CA LEU A 205 -1.81 20.78 -1.50
C LEU A 205 -0.32 20.76 -1.87
N GLN A 206 0.57 20.78 -0.87
CA GLN A 206 2.02 20.72 -1.10
C GLN A 206 2.43 19.43 -1.82
N TYR A 207 1.96 18.27 -1.34
CA TYR A 207 2.28 16.98 -1.95
C TYR A 207 1.71 16.83 -3.36
N LEU A 208 0.49 17.33 -3.62
CA LEU A 208 -0.10 17.32 -4.96
C LEU A 208 0.65 18.22 -5.95
N LYS A 209 1.12 19.39 -5.50
CA LYS A 209 1.99 20.25 -6.31
C LYS A 209 3.34 19.58 -6.58
N PHE A 210 3.92 18.93 -5.58
CA PHE A 210 5.17 18.20 -5.75
C PHE A 210 5.01 17.03 -6.73
N TYR A 211 3.88 16.31 -6.69
CA TYR A 211 3.52 15.33 -7.71
C TYR A 211 3.48 15.92 -9.12
N GLN A 212 2.83 17.08 -9.30
CA GLN A 212 2.75 17.75 -10.61
C GLN A 212 4.11 18.15 -11.18
N VAL A 213 5.08 18.49 -10.32
CA VAL A 213 6.46 18.80 -10.74
C VAL A 213 7.25 17.53 -11.05
N THR A 214 7.06 16.48 -10.27
CA THR A 214 7.85 15.24 -10.35
C THR A 214 7.37 14.30 -11.46
N LYS A 215 6.12 14.43 -11.93
CA LYS A 215 5.57 13.55 -12.97
C LYS A 215 6.35 13.72 -14.30
N GLN A 216 6.82 12.60 -14.85
CA GLN A 216 7.40 12.57 -16.19
C GLN A 216 6.27 12.59 -17.23
N SER A 217 6.37 13.42 -18.27
CA SER A 217 5.29 13.78 -19.21
C SER A 217 4.79 12.65 -20.14
N GLY A 218 5.00 11.38 -19.79
CA GLY A 218 5.00 10.27 -20.75
C GLY A 218 3.75 9.41 -20.86
N ALA A 219 2.97 9.17 -19.79
CA ALA A 219 1.86 8.22 -19.85
C ALA A 219 0.97 8.25 -18.59
N THR A 220 0.22 9.33 -18.39
CA THR A 220 -0.74 9.40 -17.28
C THR A 220 -2.15 9.28 -17.82
N ASN A 221 -2.96 8.38 -17.26
CA ASN A 221 -4.40 8.30 -17.52
C ASN A 221 -5.02 9.69 -17.36
N ASP A 222 -5.53 10.28 -18.44
CA ASP A 222 -6.06 11.65 -18.46
C ASP A 222 -7.09 11.93 -17.35
N LEU A 223 -7.85 10.90 -16.96
CA LEU A 223 -8.88 10.98 -15.91
C LEU A 223 -8.30 11.13 -14.50
N GLU A 224 -7.15 10.51 -14.20
CA GLU A 224 -6.52 10.65 -12.88
C GLU A 224 -5.86 12.02 -12.73
N GLU A 225 -5.29 12.54 -13.82
CA GLU A 225 -4.72 13.89 -13.84
C GLU A 225 -5.79 14.96 -13.69
N ASP A 226 -6.93 14.82 -14.38
CA ASP A 226 -8.10 15.68 -14.18
C ASP A 226 -8.57 15.65 -12.71
N ALA A 227 -8.57 14.48 -12.09
CA ALA A 227 -8.93 14.34 -10.68
C ALA A 227 -7.94 15.01 -9.72
N VAL A 228 -6.63 14.94 -10.00
CA VAL A 228 -5.60 15.70 -9.26
C VAL A 228 -5.87 17.21 -9.40
N ASN A 229 -6.14 17.69 -10.61
CA ASN A 229 -6.40 19.11 -10.85
C ASN A 229 -7.67 19.59 -10.13
N LYS A 230 -8.77 18.82 -10.21
CA LYS A 230 -10.01 19.10 -9.47
C LYS A 230 -9.78 19.14 -7.96
N LEU A 231 -8.96 18.23 -7.43
CA LEU A 231 -8.60 18.20 -6.01
C LEU A 231 -7.79 19.43 -5.60
N ILE A 232 -6.83 19.85 -6.41
CA ILE A 232 -6.04 21.08 -6.19
C ILE A 232 -6.93 22.32 -6.20
N ILE A 233 -7.83 22.45 -7.18
CA ILE A 233 -8.78 23.57 -7.25
C ILE A 233 -9.62 23.61 -5.98
N ARG A 234 -10.17 22.45 -5.56
CA ARG A 234 -10.97 22.33 -4.34
C ARG A 234 -10.18 22.72 -3.09
N LEU A 235 -8.93 22.28 -2.97
CA LEU A 235 -8.04 22.64 -1.87
C LEU A 235 -7.78 24.16 -1.82
N ASN A 236 -7.52 24.78 -2.96
CA ASN A 236 -7.34 26.24 -3.01
C ASN A 236 -8.61 26.97 -2.57
N LEU A 237 -9.80 26.52 -3.00
CA LEU A 237 -11.07 27.10 -2.54
C LEU A 237 -11.25 26.96 -1.02
N ILE A 238 -10.97 25.78 -0.45
CA ILE A 238 -11.05 25.54 1.00
C ILE A 238 -10.07 26.43 1.77
N LEU A 239 -8.85 26.61 1.26
CA LEU A 239 -7.83 27.44 1.90
C LEU A 239 -8.11 28.94 1.79
N MET A 240 -8.89 29.37 0.79
CA MET A 240 -9.36 30.75 0.67
C MET A 240 -10.49 31.09 1.65
N GLU A 241 -11.22 30.09 2.16
CA GLU A 241 -12.25 30.30 3.17
C GLU A 241 -11.62 30.51 4.58
N GLU A 242 -11.72 31.73 5.11
CA GLU A 242 -11.26 32.07 6.46
C GLU A 242 -12.02 31.27 7.54
N GLY A 243 -11.45 30.16 8.01
CA GLY A 243 -12.00 29.38 9.13
C GLY A 243 -11.61 27.90 9.19
N TRP A 244 -11.26 27.29 8.06
CA TRP A 244 -10.98 25.84 7.99
C TRP A 244 -9.59 25.45 8.50
N SER A 245 -8.61 26.35 8.42
CA SER A 245 -7.23 26.14 8.92
C SER A 245 -7.19 25.94 10.43
N ARG A 246 -8.01 26.66 11.21
CA ARG A 246 -8.10 26.51 12.68
C ARG A 246 -8.52 25.10 13.11
N GLN A 247 -9.29 24.39 12.28
CA GLN A 247 -9.75 23.05 12.59
C GLN A 247 -8.68 21.98 12.28
N ALA A 248 -7.70 22.29 11.43
CA ALA A 248 -6.55 21.44 11.17
C ALA A 248 -5.55 21.47 12.33
N ASP A 249 -5.32 22.62 12.97
CA ASP A 249 -4.40 22.75 14.12
C ASP A 249 -4.83 21.93 15.34
N ILE A 250 -6.14 21.91 15.61
CA ILE A 250 -6.72 21.08 16.69
C ILE A 250 -6.59 19.58 16.37
N LYS A 251 -6.68 19.20 15.09
CA LYS A 251 -6.53 17.82 14.63
C LYS A 251 -5.08 17.34 14.59
N LYS A 252 -4.11 18.20 14.20
CA LYS A 252 -2.66 17.90 14.28
C LYS A 252 -2.26 17.43 15.67
N GLY A 253 -2.75 18.13 16.70
CA GLY A 253 -2.49 17.81 18.09
C GLY A 253 -3.07 16.48 18.57
N THR A 254 -4.11 15.93 17.93
CA THR A 254 -4.69 14.62 18.29
C THR A 254 -4.17 13.47 17.43
N LEU A 255 -3.73 13.75 16.19
CA LEU A 255 -3.27 12.72 15.24
C LEU A 255 -1.88 12.17 15.57
N PHE A 256 -0.98 13.02 16.08
CA PHE A 256 0.39 12.66 16.43
C PHE A 256 0.63 12.45 17.94
N LYS A 257 -0.35 12.77 18.81
CA LYS A 257 -0.23 12.55 20.27
C LYS A 257 -0.52 11.12 20.72
N ASN A 258 -1.12 10.30 19.87
CA ASN A 258 -1.25 8.87 20.17
C ASN A 258 0.08 8.18 19.84
N SER A 259 1.03 8.34 20.75
CA SER A 259 2.25 7.55 20.90
C SER A 259 1.93 6.12 21.37
N GLU A 260 0.86 5.52 20.85
CA GLU A 260 0.66 4.09 21.01
C GLU A 260 1.47 3.39 19.93
N PRO A 261 2.30 2.41 20.32
CA PRO A 261 3.16 1.79 19.36
C PRO A 261 2.33 0.70 18.64
N TRP A 262 2.51 0.60 17.32
CA TRP A 262 2.11 -0.48 16.40
C TRP A 262 0.61 -0.62 16.00
#